data_AF-A0A7R9BLG2-F1
#
_entry.id   AF-A0A7R9BLG2-F1
#
_cell.length_a   1.000
_cell.length_b   1.000
_cell.length_c   1.000
_cell.angle_alpha   90.00
_cell.angle_beta   90.00
_cell.angle_gamma   90.00
#
_symmetry.space_group_name_H-M   'P 1'
#
loop_
_entity.id
_entity.type
_entity.pdbx_description
1 polymer ?
#
loop_
_entity_poly.entity_id
_entity_poly.type
_entity_poly.pdbx_seq_one_letter_code
_entity_poly.pdbx_strand_id
1 'polypeptide(L)'
;MEQTQLLLGVFLSVTLCSIGANARVFSNCSLAQELVNTHNISRATVGESLIDDNIADDVACIKKVIGSTRAGFAVFPSWMQKCRAGSRRNGNADWVAGCF
;
A
#
# COMPACT_ATOMS: atom_id res chain seq x y z
N MET A 1 -9.49 -13.17 39.99
CA MET A 1 -8.66 -11.97 39.81
C MET A 1 -7.87 -11.98 38.50
N GLU A 2 -7.54 -13.12 37.89
CA GLU A 2 -6.78 -13.15 36.61
C GLU A 2 -7.59 -12.79 35.35
N GLN A 3 -8.85 -13.25 35.23
CA GLN A 3 -9.71 -12.98 34.06
C GLN A 3 -9.94 -11.47 33.83
N THR A 4 -10.12 -10.70 34.91
CA THR A 4 -10.39 -9.26 34.83
C THR A 4 -9.18 -8.46 34.35
N GLN A 5 -7.97 -8.91 34.67
CA GLN A 5 -6.70 -8.29 34.25
C GLN A 5 -6.43 -8.53 32.75
N LEU A 6 -6.71 -9.75 32.27
CA LEU A 6 -6.62 -10.09 30.84
C LEU A 6 -7.59 -9.25 30.00
N LEU A 7 -8.85 -9.11 30.44
CA LEU A 7 -9.85 -8.30 29.75
C LEU A 7 -9.45 -6.83 29.69
N LEU A 8 -8.96 -6.25 30.80
CA LEU A 8 -8.46 -4.87 30.84
C LEU A 8 -7.26 -4.67 29.91
N GLY A 9 -6.31 -5.62 29.88
CA GLY A 9 -5.16 -5.58 28.98
C GLY A 9 -5.54 -5.62 27.50
N VAL A 10 -6.49 -6.49 27.13
CA VAL A 10 -7.00 -6.56 25.76
C VAL A 10 -7.73 -5.28 25.39
N PHE A 11 -8.59 -4.75 26.27
CA PHE A 11 -9.31 -3.50 26.02
C PHE A 11 -8.36 -2.32 25.80
N LEU A 12 -7.32 -2.21 26.63
CA LEU A 12 -6.30 -1.16 26.52
C LEU A 12 -5.54 -1.27 25.19
N SER A 13 -5.17 -2.49 24.79
CA SER A 13 -4.45 -2.73 23.53
C SER A 13 -5.27 -2.36 22.29
N VAL A 14 -6.57 -2.68 22.29
CA VAL A 14 -7.49 -2.37 21.17
C VAL A 14 -7.71 -0.86 21.07
N THR A 15 -7.86 -0.17 22.21
CA THR A 15 -8.02 1.29 22.23
C THR A 15 -6.75 2.00 21.77
N LEU A 16 -5.56 1.58 22.24
CA LEU A 16 -4.28 2.11 21.79
C LEU A 16 -4.05 1.93 20.27
N CYS A 17 -4.45 0.80 19.71
CA CYS A 17 -4.27 0.52 18.28
C CYS A 17 -5.19 1.37 17.36
N SER A 18 -6.30 1.87 17.90
CA SER A 18 -7.31 2.62 17.12
C SER A 18 -6.99 4.11 16.98
N ILE A 19 -6.09 4.67 17.82
CA ILE A 19 -5.78 6.10 17.85
C ILE A 19 -4.77 6.49 16.74
N GLY A 20 -4.09 5.52 16.12
CA GLY A 20 -2.94 5.76 15.24
C GLY A 20 -3.19 5.74 13.72
N ALA A 21 -4.35 5.31 13.24
CA ALA A 21 -4.58 5.08 11.82
C ALA A 21 -5.40 6.21 11.16
N ASN A 22 -4.79 7.37 10.95
CA ASN A 22 -5.37 8.44 10.15
C ASN A 22 -5.10 8.17 8.66
N ALA A 23 -5.94 7.36 8.02
CA ALA A 23 -5.95 7.26 6.56
C ALA A 23 -6.62 8.52 5.99
N ARG A 24 -5.88 9.35 5.25
CA ARG A 24 -6.47 10.53 4.58
C ARG A 24 -7.16 10.08 3.30
N VAL A 25 -8.44 10.42 3.17
CA VAL A 25 -9.20 10.25 1.93
C VAL A 25 -9.04 11.54 1.12
N PHE A 26 -8.46 11.44 -0.08
CA PHE A 26 -8.25 12.57 -0.96
C PHE A 26 -9.26 12.55 -2.12
N SER A 27 -9.71 13.73 -2.56
CA SER A 27 -10.32 13.87 -3.88
C SER A 27 -9.24 13.82 -4.97
N ASN A 28 -9.61 13.52 -6.22
CA ASN A 28 -8.65 13.42 -7.34
C ASN A 28 -7.74 14.67 -7.44
N CYS A 29 -8.32 15.87 -7.36
CA CYS A 29 -7.56 17.12 -7.38
C CYS A 29 -6.66 17.29 -6.17
N SER A 30 -7.14 16.93 -4.97
CA SER A 30 -6.36 17.03 -3.74
C SER A 30 -5.18 16.05 -3.73
N LEU A 31 -5.37 14.85 -4.27
CA LEU A 31 -4.31 13.86 -4.43
C LEU A 31 -3.25 14.35 -5.42
N ALA A 32 -3.67 14.84 -6.59
CA ALA A 32 -2.75 15.39 -7.58
C ALA A 32 -1.94 16.56 -7.02
N GLN A 33 -2.56 17.44 -6.24
CA GLN A 33 -1.88 18.55 -5.56
C GLN A 33 -0.85 18.06 -4.53
N GLU A 34 -1.19 17.05 -3.72
CA GLU A 34 -0.27 16.46 -2.75
C GLU A 34 0.96 15.84 -3.44
N LEU A 35 0.75 15.07 -4.51
CA LEU A 35 1.81 14.40 -5.27
C LEU A 35 2.77 15.40 -5.94
N VAL A 36 2.24 16.49 -6.49
CA VAL A 36 3.04 17.53 -7.15
C VAL A 36 3.75 18.42 -6.12
N ASN A 37 3.01 18.91 -5.12
CA ASN A 37 3.51 19.96 -4.23
C ASN A 37 4.33 19.41 -3.06
N THR A 38 4.00 18.21 -2.56
CA THR A 38 4.67 17.61 -1.39
C THR A 38 5.70 16.57 -1.80
N HIS A 39 5.39 15.77 -2.82
CA HIS A 39 6.24 14.63 -3.22
C HIS A 39 7.08 14.88 -4.49
N ASN A 40 7.02 16.09 -5.05
CA ASN A 40 7.81 16.52 -6.20
C ASN A 40 7.67 15.60 -7.43
N ILE A 41 6.49 15.02 -7.61
CA ILE A 41 6.16 14.24 -8.82
C ILE A 41 5.78 15.21 -9.93
N SER A 42 6.36 15.02 -11.12
CA SER A 42 6.08 15.86 -12.28
C SER A 42 4.59 15.89 -12.60
N ARG A 43 4.04 17.09 -12.87
CA ARG A 43 2.64 17.28 -13.31
C ARG A 43 2.30 16.44 -14.54
N ALA A 44 3.26 16.21 -15.42
CA ALA A 44 3.11 15.37 -16.61
C ALA A 44 2.96 13.87 -16.27
N THR A 45 3.37 13.45 -15.08
CA THR A 45 3.24 12.08 -14.55
C THR A 45 1.96 11.91 -13.72
N VAL A 46 1.46 12.99 -13.13
CA VAL A 46 0.29 12.98 -12.24
C VAL A 46 -1.04 13.06 -13.01
N GLY A 47 -1.02 13.56 -14.25
CA GLY A 47 -2.23 13.84 -15.02
C GLY A 47 -2.75 12.64 -15.79
N GLU A 48 -3.92 12.15 -15.36
CA GLU A 48 -4.85 11.24 -16.07
C GLU A 48 -4.39 9.79 -16.25
N SER A 49 -3.18 9.52 -16.72
CA SER A 49 -2.81 8.17 -17.19
C SER A 49 -2.63 7.14 -16.05
N LEU A 50 -2.13 7.56 -14.88
CA LEU A 50 -1.99 6.67 -13.71
C LEU A 50 -3.24 6.58 -12.82
N ILE A 51 -4.33 7.29 -13.18
CA ILE A 51 -5.53 7.40 -12.35
C ILE A 51 -6.82 7.10 -13.13
N ASP A 52 -6.71 6.73 -14.40
CA ASP A 52 -7.84 6.30 -15.21
C ASP A 52 -8.13 4.79 -15.01
N ASP A 53 -9.20 4.28 -15.64
CA ASP A 53 -9.61 2.87 -15.51
C ASP A 53 -8.74 1.91 -16.35
N ASN A 54 -7.94 2.44 -17.27
CA ASN A 54 -7.12 1.68 -18.20
C ASN A 54 -5.68 1.55 -17.71
N ILE A 55 -5.41 0.47 -16.97
CA ILE A 55 -4.08 0.20 -16.36
C ILE A 55 -2.94 -0.13 -17.34
N ALA A 56 -3.11 0.05 -18.66
CA ALA A 56 -2.14 -0.42 -19.65
C ALA A 56 -0.78 0.29 -19.54
N ASP A 57 -0.79 1.60 -19.33
CA ASP A 57 0.41 2.41 -19.15
C ASP A 57 0.96 2.32 -17.72
N ASP A 58 0.13 2.12 -16.69
CA ASP A 58 0.61 1.74 -15.34
C ASP A 58 1.45 0.46 -15.39
N VAL A 59 0.96 -0.57 -16.09
CA VAL A 59 1.68 -1.84 -16.25
C VAL A 59 3.00 -1.63 -16.99
N ALA A 60 3.02 -0.78 -18.03
CA ALA A 60 4.24 -0.43 -18.75
C ALA A 60 5.24 0.31 -17.86
N CYS A 61 4.75 1.25 -17.05
CA CYS A 61 5.52 2.00 -16.07
C CYS A 61 6.14 1.08 -15.01
N ILE A 62 5.34 0.22 -14.38
CA ILE A 62 5.80 -0.72 -13.35
C ILE A 62 6.84 -1.67 -13.92
N LYS A 63 6.66 -2.21 -15.13
CA LYS A 63 7.67 -3.04 -15.82
C LYS A 63 9.00 -2.31 -15.96
N LYS A 64 8.97 -1.03 -16.34
CA LYS A 64 10.18 -0.19 -16.44
C LYS A 64 10.81 0.04 -15.06
N VAL A 65 10.03 0.34 -14.03
CA VAL A 65 10.52 0.56 -12.66
C VAL A 65 11.19 -0.70 -12.10
N ILE A 66 10.52 -1.85 -12.14
CA ILE A 66 11.10 -3.09 -11.59
C ILE A 66 12.25 -3.62 -12.46
N GLY A 67 12.24 -3.36 -13.77
CA GLY A 67 13.29 -3.78 -14.70
C GLY A 67 14.54 -2.88 -14.68
N SER A 68 14.39 -1.61 -14.32
CA SER A 68 15.51 -0.64 -14.25
C SER A 68 16.28 -0.68 -12.93
N THR A 69 15.82 -1.48 -11.94
CA THR A 69 16.45 -1.57 -10.62
C THR A 69 16.84 -3.02 -10.32
N ARG A 70 17.98 -3.21 -9.65
CA ARG A 70 18.35 -4.54 -9.13
C ARG A 70 17.44 -5.01 -7.98
N ALA A 71 16.64 -4.10 -7.42
CA ALA A 71 15.75 -4.34 -6.30
C ALA A 71 14.42 -4.99 -6.72
N GLY A 72 14.03 -4.91 -8.00
CA GLY A 72 12.76 -5.44 -8.48
C GLY A 72 11.58 -4.83 -7.71
N PHE A 73 10.67 -5.65 -7.20
CA PHE A 73 9.53 -5.18 -6.40
C PHE A 73 9.90 -4.62 -5.01
N ALA A 74 11.14 -4.79 -4.55
CA ALA A 74 11.57 -4.23 -3.26
C ALA A 74 11.58 -2.70 -3.22
N VAL A 75 11.48 -2.03 -4.37
CA VAL A 75 11.29 -0.57 -4.47
C VAL A 75 9.93 -0.08 -3.95
N PHE A 76 8.96 -0.99 -3.79
CA PHE A 76 7.64 -0.67 -3.24
C PHE A 76 7.59 -1.05 -1.75
N PRO A 77 7.60 -0.08 -0.80
CA PRO A 77 7.63 -0.37 0.64
C PRO A 77 6.45 -1.22 1.11
N SER A 78 5.26 -0.99 0.54
CA SER A 78 4.06 -1.77 0.84
C SER A 78 4.22 -3.24 0.45
N TRP A 79 4.85 -3.52 -0.71
CA TRP A 79 5.14 -4.89 -1.12
C TRP A 79 6.15 -5.54 -0.17
N MET A 80 7.21 -4.82 0.20
CA MET A 80 8.22 -5.28 1.17
C MET A 80 7.62 -5.65 2.53
N GLN A 81 6.70 -4.83 3.04
CA GLN A 81 6.12 -5.01 4.38
C GLN A 81 5.01 -6.07 4.42
N LYS A 82 4.24 -6.20 3.33
CA LYS A 82 2.99 -6.98 3.34
C LYS A 82 3.02 -8.21 2.43
N CYS A 83 3.82 -8.18 1.35
CA CYS A 83 3.74 -9.14 0.26
C CYS A 83 5.04 -9.92 -0.01
N ARG A 84 6.21 -9.41 0.42
CA ARG A 84 7.48 -10.13 0.29
C ARG A 84 7.45 -11.36 1.20
N ALA A 85 7.77 -12.52 0.63
CA ALA A 85 7.63 -13.83 1.26
C ALA A 85 8.13 -13.84 2.72
N GLY A 86 7.21 -14.16 3.64
CA GLY A 86 7.46 -14.23 5.08
C GLY A 86 6.27 -13.88 5.99
N SER A 87 5.17 -13.31 5.46
CA SER A 87 4.14 -12.70 6.30
C SER A 87 2.86 -13.51 6.57
N ARG A 88 2.56 -14.63 5.88
CA ARG A 88 1.55 -15.65 6.25
C ARG A 88 1.50 -16.78 5.20
N ARG A 89 0.91 -17.93 5.59
CA ARG A 89 0.80 -19.20 4.86
C ARG A 89 0.72 -19.02 3.32
N ASN A 90 1.54 -19.78 2.59
CA ASN A 90 1.50 -19.96 1.12
C ASN A 90 1.66 -18.74 0.19
N GLY A 91 2.33 -17.66 0.61
CA GLY A 91 2.90 -16.67 -0.33
C GLY A 91 1.90 -15.96 -1.26
N ASN A 92 2.40 -15.23 -2.26
CA ASN A 92 1.57 -14.45 -3.19
C ASN A 92 0.67 -15.33 -4.10
N ALA A 93 0.85 -16.64 -4.10
CA ALA A 93 0.11 -17.56 -4.96
C ALA A 93 -1.37 -17.69 -4.53
N ASP A 94 -1.65 -17.65 -3.23
CA ASP A 94 -3.02 -17.77 -2.71
C ASP A 94 -3.93 -16.62 -3.18
N TRP A 95 -3.38 -15.43 -3.43
CA TRP A 95 -4.13 -14.25 -3.90
C TRP A 95 -4.72 -14.43 -5.30
N VAL A 96 -4.17 -15.34 -6.10
CA VAL A 96 -4.60 -15.60 -7.49
C VAL A 96 -5.08 -17.04 -7.71
N ALA A 97 -5.13 -17.86 -6.66
CA ALA A 97 -5.43 -19.29 -6.75
C ALA A 97 -6.85 -19.61 -7.24
N GLY A 98 -7.79 -18.65 -7.13
CA GLY A 98 -9.17 -18.81 -7.64
C GLY A 98 -9.42 -18.17 -9.00
N CYS A 99 -8.39 -17.60 -9.64
CA CYS A 99 -8.50 -16.89 -10.90
C CYS A 99 -8.19 -17.76 -12.13
N PHE A 100 -7.54 -18.90 -11.92
CA PHE A 100 -7.06 -19.84 -12.94
C PHE A 100 -7.32 -21.27 -12.49
#